data_AF-A0A0S7ZFU8-F1
#
_entry.id   AF-A0A0S7ZFU8-F1
#
_cell.length_a   1.000
_cell.length_b   1.000
_cell.length_c   1.000
_cell.angle_alpha   90.00
_cell.angle_beta   90.00
_cell.angle_gamma   90.00
#
_symmetry.space_group_name_H-M   'P 1'
#
loop_
_entity.id
_entity.type
_entity.pdbx_description
1 polymer ?
#
loop_
_entity_poly.entity_id
_entity_poly.type
_entity_poly.pdbx_seq_one_letter_code
_entity_poly.pdbx_strand_id
1 'polypeptide(L)'
;MAQRYDPLLSAFDGWTLDWNAVLGAGFRSVPKGWRSVFRECPVEDLARISREGMKPTPEEARHPELSREMKLLDRCRPARLVRQGISRSAAISGVPALANTGQALGGDRVVLEMKVDPARCYVGDADFLLNFLPFVGTDRETLERYRGLFRQYWKSVIPMEEFRSGYVRVETAGAPHWIAKKGVTAGQPRTFFAPEVLVMVSVIPKRHLRIVRWALSEGGEDTDLWEDPEEVWGES
;
A
#
# COMPACT_ATOMS: atom_id res chain seq x y z
N MET A 1 -26.64 -11.33 3.36
CA MET A 1 -25.62 -10.64 2.54
C MET A 1 -26.17 -10.50 1.14
N ALA A 2 -26.50 -9.28 0.70
CA ALA A 2 -26.93 -9.05 -0.67
C ALA A 2 -25.68 -9.01 -1.56
N GLN A 3 -25.52 -9.98 -2.47
CA GLN A 3 -24.52 -9.88 -3.53
C GLN A 3 -24.86 -8.64 -4.36
N ARG A 4 -23.99 -7.63 -4.32
CA ARG A 4 -24.11 -6.47 -5.22
C ARG A 4 -23.83 -6.96 -6.63
N TYR A 5 -24.86 -7.02 -7.44
CA TYR A 5 -24.75 -7.27 -8.87
C TYR A 5 -23.95 -6.12 -9.50
N ASP A 6 -22.75 -6.41 -10.03
CA ASP A 6 -21.97 -5.46 -10.80
C ASP A 6 -22.11 -5.79 -12.30
N PRO A 7 -22.81 -4.96 -13.08
CA PRO A 7 -23.03 -5.21 -14.50
C PRO A 7 -21.73 -5.42 -15.29
N LEU A 8 -20.62 -4.79 -14.88
CA LEU A 8 -19.32 -4.93 -15.52
C LEU A 8 -18.72 -6.32 -15.30
N LEU A 9 -18.82 -6.85 -14.08
CA LEU A 9 -18.35 -8.20 -13.74
C LEU A 9 -19.32 -9.30 -14.23
N SER A 10 -20.58 -8.95 -14.51
CA SER A 10 -21.53 -9.88 -15.14
C SER A 10 -21.39 -9.96 -16.65
N ALA A 11 -20.85 -8.91 -17.29
CA ALA A 11 -20.67 -8.84 -18.74
C ALA A 11 -19.28 -9.35 -19.17
N PHE A 12 -18.31 -9.37 -18.24
CA PHE A 12 -16.93 -9.78 -18.47
C PHE A 12 -16.42 -10.52 -17.23
N ASP A 13 -15.61 -11.55 -17.44
CA ASP A 13 -14.97 -12.36 -16.40
C ASP A 13 -13.94 -11.60 -15.54
N GLY A 14 -13.81 -10.28 -15.71
CA GLY A 14 -12.80 -9.44 -15.07
C GLY A 14 -11.42 -9.49 -15.75
N TRP A 15 -11.19 -10.43 -16.66
CA TRP A 15 -9.89 -10.68 -17.31
C TRP A 15 -9.83 -10.15 -18.74
N THR A 16 -10.92 -10.36 -19.47
CA THR A 16 -11.00 -10.09 -20.92
C THR A 16 -11.20 -8.62 -21.28
N LEU A 17 -11.35 -7.76 -20.27
CA LEU A 17 -11.52 -6.32 -20.46
C LEU A 17 -10.16 -5.66 -20.71
N ASP A 18 -10.08 -4.76 -21.69
CA ASP A 18 -8.91 -3.89 -21.86
C ASP A 18 -8.85 -2.87 -20.73
N TRP A 19 -8.29 -3.30 -19.59
CA TRP A 19 -8.17 -2.46 -18.39
C TRP A 19 -7.29 -1.24 -18.62
N ASN A 20 -6.36 -1.29 -19.57
CA ASN A 20 -5.57 -0.12 -19.95
C ASN A 20 -6.47 0.93 -20.60
N ALA A 21 -7.37 0.54 -21.52
CA ALA A 21 -8.36 1.47 -22.06
C ALA A 21 -9.31 2.02 -20.98
N VAL A 22 -9.68 1.21 -19.99
CA VAL A 22 -10.67 1.55 -18.93
C VAL A 22 -10.10 2.51 -17.87
N LEU A 23 -8.87 2.26 -17.43
CA LEU A 23 -8.16 3.13 -16.48
C LEU A 23 -7.66 4.40 -17.17
N GLY A 24 -7.48 4.34 -18.50
CA GLY A 24 -7.10 5.45 -19.38
C GLY A 24 -5.67 5.31 -19.89
N ALA A 25 -5.24 6.26 -20.74
CA ALA A 25 -3.95 6.24 -21.45
C ALA A 25 -2.69 6.43 -20.55
N GLY A 26 -2.71 5.96 -19.31
CA GLY A 26 -1.63 6.03 -18.35
C GLY A 26 -1.35 7.44 -17.81
N PHE A 27 -0.11 7.68 -17.42
CA PHE A 27 0.31 8.85 -16.61
C PHE A 27 0.48 10.16 -17.39
N ARG A 28 -0.10 10.30 -18.58
CA ARG A 28 0.07 11.50 -19.43
C ARG A 28 -0.36 12.80 -18.74
N SER A 29 -1.36 12.72 -17.86
CA SER A 29 -1.87 13.87 -17.09
C SER A 29 -1.23 14.05 -15.71
N VAL A 30 -0.27 13.21 -15.34
CA VAL A 30 0.32 13.23 -14.00
C VAL A 30 1.32 14.38 -13.90
N PRO A 31 1.22 15.25 -12.87
CA PRO A 31 2.16 16.34 -12.70
C PRO A 31 3.60 15.85 -12.53
N LYS A 32 4.55 16.67 -13.00
CA LYS A 32 5.98 16.39 -12.80
C LYS A 32 6.31 16.29 -11.30
N GLY A 33 7.14 15.32 -10.94
CA GLY A 33 7.59 15.10 -9.56
C GLY A 33 6.70 14.17 -8.73
N TRP A 34 5.54 13.77 -9.25
CA TRP A 34 4.75 12.70 -8.65
C TRP A 34 5.50 11.36 -8.76
N ARG A 35 5.22 10.45 -7.84
CA ARG A 35 5.98 9.20 -7.65
C ARG A 35 5.12 7.97 -7.77
N SER A 36 5.73 6.88 -8.19
CA SER A 36 5.11 5.55 -8.21
C SER A 36 5.01 4.98 -6.81
N VAL A 37 3.83 4.49 -6.46
CA VAL A 37 3.56 3.64 -5.30
C VAL A 37 2.77 2.43 -5.80
N PHE A 38 3.12 1.24 -5.35
CA PHE A 38 2.51 0.00 -5.82
C PHE A 38 1.52 -0.52 -4.80
N ARG A 39 0.37 -1.00 -5.25
CA ARG A 39 -0.65 -1.59 -4.38
C ARG A 39 -1.19 -2.84 -5.02
N GLU A 40 -1.17 -3.92 -4.25
CA GLU A 40 -1.87 -5.15 -4.60
C GLU A 40 -3.36 -5.02 -4.22
N CYS A 41 -4.24 -5.43 -5.12
CA CYS A 41 -5.67 -5.55 -4.84
C CYS A 41 -6.27 -6.78 -5.53
N PRO A 42 -7.39 -7.31 -5.02
CA PRO A 42 -8.14 -8.35 -5.70
C PRO A 42 -8.66 -7.90 -7.07
N VAL A 43 -8.80 -8.81 -8.03
CA VAL A 43 -9.29 -8.49 -9.39
C VAL A 43 -10.71 -7.92 -9.35
N GLU A 44 -11.56 -8.39 -8.45
CA GLU A 44 -12.93 -7.91 -8.27
C GLU A 44 -13.01 -6.43 -7.88
N ASP A 45 -11.95 -5.86 -7.32
CA ASP A 45 -11.89 -4.44 -6.98
C ASP A 45 -11.71 -3.54 -8.21
N LEU A 46 -11.24 -4.06 -9.34
CA LEU A 46 -10.97 -3.28 -10.56
C LEU A 46 -12.23 -2.59 -11.11
N ALA A 47 -13.39 -3.26 -11.07
CA ALA A 47 -14.66 -2.68 -11.53
C ALA A 47 -15.09 -1.47 -10.67
N ARG A 48 -14.83 -1.52 -9.36
CA ARG A 48 -15.06 -0.38 -8.46
C ARG A 48 -14.04 0.72 -8.71
N ILE A 49 -12.75 0.39 -8.81
CA ILE A 49 -11.65 1.34 -9.03
C ILE A 49 -11.83 2.09 -10.36
N SER A 50 -12.27 1.41 -11.42
CA SER A 50 -12.50 2.03 -12.73
C SER A 50 -13.64 3.06 -12.77
N ARG A 51 -14.58 2.97 -11.84
CA ARG A 51 -15.71 3.91 -11.70
C ARG A 51 -15.39 5.04 -10.74
N GLU A 52 -14.76 4.71 -9.62
CA GLU A 52 -14.64 5.61 -8.47
C GLU A 52 -13.23 6.15 -8.24
N GLY A 53 -12.22 5.61 -8.92
CA GLY A 53 -10.82 5.74 -8.53
C GLY A 53 -10.45 4.82 -7.36
N MET A 54 -9.17 4.82 -7.00
CA MET A 54 -8.69 4.09 -5.83
C MET A 54 -9.01 4.90 -4.57
N LYS A 55 -9.73 4.29 -3.63
CA LYS A 55 -10.11 4.88 -2.35
C LYS A 55 -9.50 4.09 -1.19
N PRO A 56 -9.45 4.66 0.03
CA PRO A 56 -9.16 3.86 1.21
C PRO A 56 -10.12 2.66 1.28
N THR A 57 -9.62 1.50 1.72
CA THR A 57 -10.46 0.32 1.86
C THR A 57 -11.59 0.64 2.86
N PRO A 58 -12.87 0.51 2.48
CA PRO A 58 -13.98 0.73 3.40
C PRO A 58 -13.88 -0.18 4.61
N GLU A 59 -14.40 0.26 5.75
CA GLU A 59 -14.35 -0.56 6.97
C GLU A 59 -15.08 -1.89 6.80
N GLU A 60 -16.20 -1.85 6.09
CA GLU A 60 -17.10 -2.98 5.84
C GLU A 60 -16.48 -4.03 4.90
N ALA A 61 -15.48 -3.64 4.13
CA ALA A 61 -14.74 -4.53 3.23
C ALA A 61 -13.55 -5.22 3.93
N ARG A 62 -13.25 -4.87 5.18
CA ARG A 62 -12.17 -5.48 5.96
C ARG A 62 -12.71 -6.64 6.80
N HIS A 63 -11.88 -7.64 7.03
CA HIS A 63 -12.16 -8.62 8.08
C HIS A 63 -12.38 -7.88 9.43
N PRO A 64 -13.40 -8.23 10.23
CA PRO A 64 -13.72 -7.51 11.47
C PRO A 64 -12.54 -7.39 12.44
N GLU A 65 -11.71 -8.43 12.54
CA GLU A 65 -10.52 -8.45 13.38
C GLU A 65 -9.48 -7.43 12.90
N LEU A 66 -9.16 -7.44 11.60
CA LEU A 66 -8.27 -6.47 10.98
C LEU A 66 -8.79 -5.03 11.16
N SER A 67 -10.10 -4.81 11.03
CA SER A 67 -10.71 -3.49 11.27
C SER A 67 -10.49 -3.03 12.72
N ARG A 68 -10.71 -3.91 13.69
CA ARG A 68 -10.50 -3.62 15.12
C ARG A 68 -9.03 -3.34 15.42
N GLU A 69 -8.11 -4.12 14.87
CA GLU A 69 -6.66 -3.94 15.03
C GLU A 69 -6.19 -2.62 14.43
N MET A 70 -6.63 -2.29 13.21
CA MET A 70 -6.31 -1.00 12.58
C MET A 70 -6.80 0.18 13.41
N LYS A 71 -7.99 0.09 14.02
CA LYS A 71 -8.50 1.11 14.94
C LYS A 71 -7.64 1.23 16.20
N LEU A 72 -7.18 0.12 16.76
CA LEU A 72 -6.31 0.12 17.95
C LEU A 72 -4.92 0.66 17.65
N LEU A 73 -4.36 0.29 16.50
CA LEU A 73 -3.13 0.87 15.97
C LEU A 73 -3.30 2.38 15.85
N ASP A 74 -4.33 2.87 15.16
CA ASP A 74 -4.59 4.31 15.00
C ASP A 74 -4.80 5.05 16.34
N ARG A 75 -5.29 4.39 17.40
CA ARG A 75 -5.39 4.99 18.75
C ARG A 75 -4.03 5.21 19.42
N CYS A 76 -3.00 4.48 18.99
CA CYS A 76 -1.64 4.62 19.51
C CYS A 76 -0.82 5.70 18.79
N ARG A 77 -1.44 6.46 17.88
CA ARG A 77 -0.78 7.56 17.17
C ARG A 77 -0.27 8.64 18.13
N PRO A 78 0.96 9.14 17.94
CA PRO A 78 1.43 10.33 18.65
C PRO A 78 0.62 11.56 18.22
N ALA A 79 0.43 12.50 19.14
CA ALA A 79 -0.37 13.71 18.92
C ALA A 79 0.05 14.51 17.67
N ARG A 80 1.33 14.48 17.29
CA ARG A 80 1.83 15.12 16.07
C ARG A 80 1.13 14.61 14.81
N LEU A 81 0.97 13.28 14.68
CA LEU A 81 0.39 12.64 13.50
C LEU A 81 -1.13 12.81 13.50
N VAL A 82 -1.76 12.78 14.68
CA VAL A 82 -3.20 13.05 14.84
C VAL A 82 -3.53 14.46 14.35
N ARG A 83 -2.75 15.48 14.75
CA ARG A 83 -2.94 16.86 14.29
C ARG A 83 -2.75 17.03 12.79
N GLN A 84 -1.91 16.20 12.18
CA GLN A 84 -1.69 16.17 10.73
C GLN A 84 -2.76 15.36 9.98
N GLY A 85 -3.71 14.73 10.69
CA GLY A 85 -4.75 13.90 10.08
C GLY A 85 -4.25 12.55 9.54
N ILE A 86 -3.03 12.13 9.89
CA ILE A 86 -2.41 10.91 9.37
C ILE A 86 -3.02 9.71 10.09
N SER A 87 -3.63 8.80 9.33
CA SER A 87 -4.36 7.62 9.85
C SER A 87 -4.13 6.46 8.90
N ARG A 88 -3.80 5.27 9.42
CA ARG A 88 -3.64 4.10 8.57
C ARG A 88 -5.00 3.61 8.07
N SER A 89 -6.04 3.68 8.91
CA SER A 89 -7.41 3.28 8.51
C SER A 89 -8.04 4.18 7.45
N ALA A 90 -7.58 5.42 7.33
CA ALA A 90 -8.07 6.40 6.35
C ALA A 90 -7.13 6.59 5.15
N ALA A 91 -5.98 5.90 5.12
CA ALA A 91 -5.03 5.99 4.02
C ALA A 91 -5.36 5.00 2.91
N ILE A 92 -4.94 5.34 1.69
CA ILE A 92 -4.69 4.36 0.64
C ILE A 92 -3.28 3.81 0.90
N SER A 93 -3.16 2.51 1.16
CA SER A 93 -1.89 1.84 1.42
C SER A 93 -1.22 1.38 0.14
N GLY A 94 0.12 1.37 0.12
CA GLY A 94 0.93 0.77 -0.93
C GLY A 94 2.35 0.55 -0.46
N VAL A 95 3.25 0.25 -1.39
CA VAL A 95 4.68 0.00 -1.15
C VAL A 95 5.54 0.81 -2.14
N PRO A 96 6.79 1.15 -1.78
CA PRO A 96 7.63 2.03 -2.59
C PRO A 96 8.23 1.38 -3.85
N ALA A 97 8.30 0.04 -3.92
CA ALA A 97 8.83 -0.68 -5.07
C ALA A 97 7.98 -1.92 -5.39
N LEU A 98 7.94 -2.33 -6.67
CA LEU A 98 7.14 -3.48 -7.11
C LEU A 98 7.60 -4.77 -6.41
N ALA A 99 8.91 -4.95 -6.22
CA ALA A 99 9.50 -6.08 -5.51
C ALA A 99 9.04 -6.24 -4.03
N ASN A 100 8.43 -5.21 -3.42
CA ASN A 100 7.85 -5.31 -2.07
C ASN A 100 6.40 -5.79 -2.05
N THR A 101 5.78 -5.93 -3.21
CA THR A 101 4.45 -6.56 -3.28
C THR A 101 4.60 -8.06 -3.00
N GLY A 102 3.68 -8.62 -2.22
CA GLY A 102 3.78 -10.00 -1.79
C GLY A 102 3.60 -10.98 -2.95
N GLN A 103 3.99 -12.24 -2.72
CA GLN A 103 3.43 -13.34 -3.49
C GLN A 103 1.97 -13.53 -3.05
N ALA A 104 1.04 -13.62 -4.00
CA ALA A 104 -0.39 -13.67 -3.72
C ALA A 104 -0.72 -14.87 -2.82
N LEU A 105 -1.10 -14.59 -1.56
CA LEU A 105 -1.65 -15.62 -0.67
C LEU A 105 -3.16 -15.75 -0.96
N GLY A 106 -3.47 -16.44 -2.06
CA GLY A 106 -4.82 -16.84 -2.45
C GLY A 106 -5.63 -15.80 -3.23
N GLY A 107 -6.49 -16.30 -4.12
CA GLY A 107 -7.34 -15.53 -5.03
C GLY A 107 -6.56 -14.84 -6.14
N ASP A 108 -7.27 -14.39 -7.17
CA ASP A 108 -6.64 -13.67 -8.26
C ASP A 108 -6.45 -12.19 -7.93
N ARG A 109 -5.25 -11.68 -8.19
CA ARG A 109 -4.83 -10.34 -7.73
C ARG A 109 -4.12 -9.58 -8.84
N VAL A 110 -4.12 -8.26 -8.69
CA VAL A 110 -3.39 -7.35 -9.55
C VAL A 110 -2.53 -6.42 -8.73
N VAL A 111 -1.39 -6.05 -9.30
CA VAL A 111 -0.61 -4.94 -8.79
C VAL A 111 -0.89 -3.70 -9.62
N LEU A 112 -1.35 -2.67 -8.93
CA LEU A 112 -1.55 -1.33 -9.48
C LEU A 112 -0.35 -0.45 -9.15
N GLU A 113 0.24 0.16 -10.15
CA GLU A 113 1.07 1.35 -9.99
C GLU A 113 0.17 2.58 -9.86
N MET A 114 0.40 3.36 -8.80
CA MET A 114 -0.34 4.57 -8.47
C MET A 114 0.63 5.75 -8.51
N LYS A 115 0.32 6.79 -9.30
CA LYS A 115 1.07 8.05 -9.21
C LYS A 115 0.50 8.93 -8.10
N VAL A 116 1.35 9.31 -7.17
CA VAL A 116 0.96 10.08 -5.98
C VAL A 116 1.80 11.34 -5.80
N ASP A 117 1.19 12.34 -5.17
CA ASP A 117 1.88 13.53 -4.69
C ASP A 117 2.68 13.19 -3.41
N PRO A 118 4.02 13.23 -3.44
CA PRO A 118 4.83 12.86 -2.28
C PRO A 118 4.58 13.76 -1.05
N ALA A 119 4.11 15.00 -1.25
CA ALA A 119 3.79 15.91 -0.14
C ALA A 119 2.58 15.44 0.69
N ARG A 120 1.78 14.50 0.16
CA ARG A 120 0.62 13.90 0.83
C ARG A 120 0.86 12.45 1.27
N CYS A 121 2.11 12.00 1.24
CA CYS A 121 2.47 10.63 1.50
C CYS A 121 3.43 10.52 2.69
N TYR A 122 3.27 9.44 3.43
CA TYR A 122 4.12 9.09 4.56
C TYR A 122 4.57 7.64 4.41
N VAL A 123 5.75 7.32 4.94
CA VAL A 123 6.31 5.96 4.90
C VAL A 123 6.44 5.48 6.33
N GLY A 124 5.83 4.32 6.62
CA GLY A 124 6.00 3.58 7.88
C GLY A 124 6.70 2.25 7.62
N ASP A 125 7.18 1.61 8.69
CA ASP A 125 7.71 0.24 8.61
C ASP A 125 6.66 -0.75 9.13
N ALA A 126 6.05 -1.50 8.21
CA ALA A 126 5.00 -2.46 8.49
C ALA A 126 5.54 -3.84 8.89
N ASP A 127 6.86 -4.03 9.00
CA ASP A 127 7.46 -5.34 9.31
C ASP A 127 6.90 -5.94 10.61
N PHE A 128 6.79 -5.11 11.66
CA PHE A 128 6.16 -5.54 12.91
C PHE A 128 4.68 -5.85 12.76
N LEU A 129 3.95 -5.16 11.89
CA LEU A 129 2.55 -5.48 11.66
C LEU A 129 2.42 -6.84 10.98
N LEU A 130 3.22 -7.09 9.94
CA LEU A 130 3.18 -8.35 9.18
C LEU A 130 3.55 -9.56 10.05
N ASN A 131 4.55 -9.42 10.92
CA ASN A 131 5.04 -10.53 11.74
C ASN A 131 4.21 -10.79 13.01
N PHE A 132 3.48 -9.80 13.52
CA PHE A 132 2.79 -9.92 14.81
C PHE A 132 1.27 -9.83 14.75
N LEU A 133 0.66 -9.23 13.72
CA LEU A 133 -0.81 -9.16 13.59
C LEU A 133 -1.49 -10.54 13.66
N PRO A 134 -0.95 -11.63 13.07
CA PRO A 134 -1.57 -12.96 13.17
C PRO A 134 -1.66 -13.52 14.60
N PHE A 135 -0.95 -12.92 15.56
CA PHE A 135 -0.89 -13.34 16.96
C PHE A 135 -1.56 -12.36 17.92
N VAL A 136 -2.23 -11.33 17.41
CA VAL A 136 -3.01 -10.39 18.21
C VAL A 136 -4.36 -11.04 18.52
N GLY A 137 -4.39 -11.83 19.59
CA GLY A 137 -5.63 -12.35 20.16
C GLY A 137 -6.65 -11.23 20.45
N THR A 138 -7.94 -11.57 20.47
CA THR A 138 -9.03 -10.59 20.66
C THR A 138 -9.20 -10.14 22.11
N ASP A 139 -8.47 -10.75 23.05
CA ASP A 139 -8.53 -10.42 24.47
C ASP A 139 -7.83 -9.09 24.79
N ARG A 140 -8.29 -8.44 25.86
CA ARG A 140 -7.85 -7.09 26.24
C ARG A 140 -6.39 -7.05 26.72
N GLU A 141 -5.90 -8.15 27.29
CA GLU A 141 -4.58 -8.27 27.89
C GLU A 141 -3.49 -8.33 26.81
N THR A 142 -3.75 -9.13 25.79
CA THR A 142 -2.95 -9.25 24.56
C THR A 142 -2.85 -7.91 23.84
N LEU A 143 -3.95 -7.16 23.74
CA LEU A 143 -3.97 -5.83 23.13
C LEU A 143 -3.14 -4.77 23.89
N GLU A 144 -3.12 -4.80 25.22
CA GLU A 144 -2.26 -3.92 26.02
C GLU A 144 -0.77 -4.25 25.80
N ARG A 145 -0.44 -5.55 25.67
CA ARG A 145 0.91 -6.03 25.40
C ARG A 145 1.48 -5.48 24.08
N TYR A 146 0.64 -5.31 23.06
CA TYR A 146 1.06 -4.81 21.74
C TYR A 146 1.09 -3.28 21.61
N ARG A 147 0.63 -2.51 22.61
CA ARG A 147 0.66 -1.03 22.55
C ARG A 147 2.05 -0.45 22.31
N GLY A 148 3.09 -1.06 22.90
CA GLY A 148 4.48 -0.65 22.69
C GLY A 148 4.87 -0.75 21.22
N LEU A 149 4.49 -1.85 20.58
CA LEU A 149 4.77 -2.14 19.17
C LEU A 149 3.97 -1.22 18.23
N PHE A 150 2.69 -0.95 18.53
CA PHE A 150 1.89 0.02 17.78
C PHE A 150 2.49 1.43 17.85
N ARG A 151 2.99 1.84 19.02
CA ARG A 151 3.70 3.11 19.16
C ARG A 151 5.02 3.11 18.39
N GLN A 152 5.72 1.97 18.32
CA GLN A 152 6.95 1.84 17.53
C GLN A 152 6.68 2.00 16.04
N TYR A 153 5.63 1.38 15.51
CA TYR A 153 5.16 1.63 14.14
C TYR A 153 4.92 3.12 13.90
N TRP A 154 4.16 3.81 14.75
CA TRP A 154 3.91 5.24 14.54
C TRP A 154 5.12 6.14 14.73
N LYS A 155 6.15 5.67 15.45
CA LYS A 155 7.44 6.36 15.52
C LYS A 155 8.23 6.23 14.23
N SER A 156 8.04 5.15 13.45
CA SER A 156 8.71 5.00 12.15
C SER A 156 8.07 5.80 11.02
N VAL A 157 6.84 6.29 11.21
CA VAL A 157 6.14 7.09 10.19
C VAL A 157 6.80 8.46 10.00
N ILE A 158 7.36 8.65 8.80
CA ILE A 158 8.04 9.86 8.33
C ILE A 158 7.45 10.34 6.98
N PRO A 159 7.61 11.63 6.61
CA PRO A 159 7.25 12.11 5.28
C PRO A 159 7.98 11.35 4.17
N MET A 160 7.29 11.12 3.04
CA MET A 160 7.84 10.37 1.92
C MET A 160 9.10 10.99 1.31
N GLU A 161 9.21 12.33 1.26
CA GLU A 161 10.42 12.99 0.76
C GLU A 161 11.64 12.80 1.70
N GLU A 162 11.41 12.76 3.02
CA GLU A 162 12.47 12.43 3.98
C GLU A 162 12.96 10.98 3.78
N PHE A 163 12.03 10.05 3.55
CA PHE A 163 12.38 8.66 3.23
C PHE A 163 13.21 8.57 1.93
N ARG A 164 12.74 9.19 0.84
CA ARG A 164 13.42 9.13 -0.46
C ARG A 164 14.82 9.73 -0.46
N SER A 165 15.01 10.87 0.21
CA SER A 165 16.31 11.53 0.29
C SER A 165 17.25 10.85 1.28
N GLY A 166 16.72 10.40 2.41
CA GLY A 166 17.47 9.91 3.56
C GLY A 166 17.84 8.43 3.52
N TYR A 167 17.23 7.61 2.66
CA TYR A 167 17.42 6.15 2.67
C TYR A 167 17.89 5.63 1.32
N VAL A 168 18.60 4.49 1.36
CA VAL A 168 19.07 3.76 0.17
C VAL A 168 18.48 2.35 0.19
N ARG A 169 18.02 1.89 -0.98
CA ARG A 169 17.53 0.52 -1.17
C ARG A 169 18.71 -0.44 -1.19
N VAL A 170 18.58 -1.56 -0.51
CA VAL A 170 19.56 -2.64 -0.44
C VAL A 170 18.84 -3.95 -0.72
N GLU A 171 19.26 -4.64 -1.77
CA GLU A 171 18.76 -5.98 -2.09
C GLU A 171 19.26 -7.00 -1.07
N THR A 172 18.38 -7.89 -0.63
CA THR A 172 18.73 -9.05 0.19
C THR A 172 18.14 -10.32 -0.40
N ALA A 173 18.51 -11.48 0.13
CA ALA A 173 18.01 -12.77 -0.36
C ALA A 173 16.49 -12.98 -0.18
N GLY A 174 15.82 -12.16 0.65
CA GLY A 174 14.37 -12.27 0.90
C GLY A 174 13.55 -11.15 0.26
N ALA A 175 13.89 -9.89 0.57
CA ALA A 175 13.19 -8.71 0.08
C ALA A 175 14.12 -7.49 0.12
N PRO A 176 13.86 -6.44 -0.67
CA PRO A 176 14.62 -5.20 -0.54
C PRO A 176 14.36 -4.54 0.81
N HIS A 177 15.41 -3.96 1.39
CA HIS A 177 15.36 -3.17 2.62
C HIS A 177 15.87 -1.76 2.37
N TRP A 178 15.48 -0.81 3.23
CA TRP A 178 15.97 0.57 3.13
C TRP A 178 16.81 0.91 4.34
N ILE A 179 18.05 1.34 4.11
CA ILE A 179 19.00 1.70 5.16
C ILE A 179 19.20 3.22 5.15
N ALA A 180 19.20 3.81 6.34
CA ALA A 180 19.45 5.24 6.53
C ALA A 180 20.85 5.63 6.03
N LYS A 181 20.93 6.67 5.20
CA LYS A 181 22.18 7.33 4.81
C LYS A 181 22.79 8.06 6.01
N LYS A 182 24.08 8.39 5.89
CA LYS A 182 24.75 9.27 6.86
C LYS A 182 24.07 10.65 6.86
N GLY A 183 23.65 11.13 8.03
CA GLY A 183 22.99 12.44 8.19
C GLY A 183 21.48 12.39 8.44
N VAL A 184 20.84 11.22 8.33
CA VAL A 184 19.47 11.00 8.83
C VAL A 184 19.38 11.37 10.30
N THR A 185 18.35 12.12 10.66
CA THR A 185 18.24 12.82 11.96
C THR A 185 18.12 11.81 13.11
N ALA A 186 18.67 12.17 14.27
CA ALA A 186 18.52 11.39 15.49
C ALA A 186 17.03 11.21 15.83
N GLY A 187 16.55 9.97 15.83
CA GLY A 187 15.15 9.61 16.12
C GLY A 187 14.35 9.07 14.93
N GLN A 188 14.87 9.17 13.71
CA GLN A 188 14.30 8.45 12.56
C GLN A 188 14.74 6.97 12.56
N PRO A 189 13.96 6.06 11.94
CA PRO A 189 14.34 4.65 11.81
C PRO A 189 15.71 4.47 11.13
N ARG A 190 16.50 3.50 11.57
CA ARG A 190 17.75 3.16 10.88
C ARG A 190 17.53 2.28 9.67
N THR A 191 16.47 1.49 9.70
CA THR A 191 16.08 0.58 8.63
C THR A 191 14.57 0.62 8.43
N PHE A 192 14.12 0.29 7.22
CA PHE A 192 12.76 -0.14 6.94
C PHE A 192 12.84 -1.52 6.29
N PHE A 193 12.25 -2.53 6.92
CA PHE A 193 12.27 -3.90 6.42
C PHE A 193 11.07 -4.18 5.51
N ALA A 194 9.89 -3.64 5.85
CA ALA A 194 8.70 -3.72 5.02
C ALA A 194 8.05 -2.33 4.93
N PRO A 195 8.60 -1.42 4.10
CA PRO A 195 8.07 -0.06 3.98
C PRO A 195 6.64 -0.06 3.42
N GLU A 196 5.72 0.57 4.15
CA GLU A 196 4.35 0.85 3.73
C GLU A 196 4.21 2.36 3.47
N VAL A 197 3.66 2.70 2.31
CA VAL A 197 3.32 4.07 1.93
C VAL A 197 1.86 4.35 2.27
N LEU A 198 1.63 5.35 3.12
CA LEU A 198 0.32 5.88 3.49
C LEU A 198 0.01 7.11 2.65
N VAL A 199 -0.85 6.96 1.65
CA VAL A 199 -1.30 8.06 0.79
C VAL A 199 -2.53 8.72 1.42
N MET A 200 -2.37 9.95 1.91
CA MET A 200 -3.38 10.67 2.69
C MET A 200 -4.31 11.50 1.79
N VAL A 201 -4.93 10.84 0.80
CA VAL A 201 -5.95 11.42 -0.08
C VAL A 201 -7.22 10.59 -0.03
N SER A 202 -8.37 11.22 -0.27
CA SER A 202 -9.66 10.51 -0.30
C SER A 202 -9.83 9.63 -1.54
N VAL A 203 -9.20 9.99 -2.65
CA VAL A 203 -9.26 9.26 -3.92
C VAL A 203 -8.02 9.52 -4.78
N ILE A 204 -7.47 8.46 -5.36
CA ILE A 204 -6.52 8.55 -6.48
C ILE A 204 -7.32 8.35 -7.78
N PRO A 205 -7.35 9.35 -8.69
CA PRO A 205 -8.08 9.23 -9.94
C PRO A 205 -7.62 8.04 -10.77
N LYS A 206 -8.55 7.34 -11.44
CA LYS A 206 -8.22 6.17 -12.27
C LYS A 206 -7.15 6.41 -13.34
N ARG A 207 -7.10 7.62 -13.91
CA ARG A 207 -6.07 8.06 -14.86
C ARG A 207 -4.66 8.16 -14.27
N HIS A 208 -4.52 8.03 -12.95
CA HIS A 208 -3.23 7.98 -12.25
C HIS A 208 -2.91 6.56 -11.78
N LEU A 209 -3.63 5.55 -12.27
CA LEU A 209 -3.46 4.14 -11.97
C LEU A 209 -3.09 3.39 -13.26
N ARG A 210 -2.28 2.35 -13.12
CA ARG A 210 -1.91 1.41 -14.19
C ARG A 210 -1.77 0.01 -13.61
N ILE A 211 -2.26 -1.02 -14.31
CA ILE A 211 -1.96 -2.41 -13.93
C ILE A 211 -0.56 -2.73 -14.44
N VAL A 212 0.31 -3.23 -13.56
CA VAL A 212 1.69 -3.59 -13.89
C VAL A 212 1.97 -5.09 -13.81
N ARG A 213 1.21 -5.82 -12.97
CA ARG A 213 1.34 -7.28 -12.81
C ARG A 213 0.00 -7.93 -12.51
N TRP A 214 -0.23 -9.12 -13.07
CA TRP A 214 -1.29 -10.04 -12.65
C TRP A 214 -0.68 -11.20 -11.87
N ALA A 215 -1.32 -11.56 -10.75
CA ALA A 215 -0.95 -12.73 -9.95
C ALA A 215 -2.15 -13.67 -9.89
N LEU A 216 -2.03 -14.83 -10.54
CA LEU A 216 -3.11 -15.80 -10.74
C LEU A 216 -3.04 -16.92 -9.71
N SER A 217 -4.18 -17.32 -9.16
CA SER A 217 -4.24 -18.32 -8.09
C SER A 217 -4.12 -19.78 -8.55
N GLU A 218 -4.33 -20.07 -9.84
CA GLU A 218 -4.28 -21.43 -10.38
C GLU A 218 -3.38 -21.54 -11.64
N GLY A 219 -2.12 -21.94 -11.46
CA GLY A 219 -1.27 -22.48 -12.54
C GLY A 219 -0.92 -21.53 -13.69
N GLY A 220 -1.35 -20.28 -13.67
CA GLY A 220 -0.88 -19.23 -14.56
C GLY A 220 0.48 -18.74 -14.08
N GLU A 221 1.46 -18.69 -14.98
CA GLU A 221 2.70 -17.96 -14.70
C GLU A 221 2.36 -16.49 -14.38
N ASP A 222 3.02 -15.92 -13.38
CA ASP A 222 2.95 -14.47 -13.14
C ASP A 222 3.34 -13.76 -14.45
N THR A 223 2.41 -12.96 -14.97
CA THR A 223 2.62 -12.23 -16.22
C THR A 223 2.83 -10.76 -15.89
N ASP A 224 4.10 -10.36 -15.96
CA ASP A 224 4.47 -8.95 -15.99
C ASP A 224 4.05 -8.37 -17.34
N LEU A 225 3.16 -7.39 -17.33
CA LEU A 225 2.61 -6.83 -18.56
C LEU A 225 3.46 -5.70 -19.16
N TRP A 226 4.42 -5.17 -18.38
CA TRP A 226 5.18 -3.98 -18.75
C TRP A 226 6.64 -4.10 -18.28
N GLU A 227 7.57 -4.13 -19.23
CA GLU A 227 9.02 -4.04 -18.99
C GLU A 227 9.54 -2.59 -18.93
N ASP A 228 8.69 -1.62 -18.53
CA ASP A 228 9.20 -0.26 -18.29
C ASP A 228 10.20 -0.31 -17.12
N PRO A 229 11.28 0.50 -17.14
CA PRO A 229 12.18 0.59 -15.99
C PRO A 229 11.36 1.01 -14.78
N GLU A 230 11.23 0.10 -13.81
CA GLU A 230 10.52 0.35 -12.57
C GLU A 230 11.09 1.61 -11.92
N GLU A 231 10.24 2.53 -11.48
CA GLU A 231 10.70 3.63 -10.64
C GLU A 231 11.08 3.05 -9.27
N VAL A 232 12.36 2.71 -9.12
CA VAL A 232 12.92 2.22 -7.87
C VAL A 232 13.34 3.40 -7.00
N TRP A 233 12.76 3.51 -5.81
CA TRP A 233 13.15 4.56 -4.88
C TRP A 233 14.52 4.25 -4.24
N GLY A 234 15.42 5.23 -4.27
CA GLY A 234 16.72 5.11 -3.62
C GLY A 234 17.85 4.62 -4.54
N GLU A 235 17.58 4.46 -5.83
CA GLU A 235 18.61 4.42 -6.87
C GLU A 235 19.04 5.86 -7.19
N SER A 236 20.30 6.19 -6.89
CA SER A 236 20.96 7.44 -7.25
C SER A 236 22.33 7.13 -7.77
#